data_AF-A0A0C2SDF3-F1
#
_entry.id   AF-A0A0C2SDF3-F1
#
_cell.length_a   1.000
_cell.length_b   1.000
_cell.length_c   1.000
_cell.angle_alpha   90.00
_cell.angle_beta   90.00
_cell.angle_gamma   90.00
#
_symmetry.space_group_name_H-M   'P 1'
#
loop_
_entity.id
_entity.type
_entity.pdbx_description
1 polymer ?
#
loop_
_entity_poly.entity_id
_entity_poly.type
_entity_poly.pdbx_seq_one_letter_code
_entity_poly.pdbx_strand_id
1 'polypeptide(L)' 'MYGWSLCAEDPLGCVRLWNSLTSPSYNEKTLQLFQNNPRTRVIVASIAFGMGMNVKNITHSINLGIPDSCDALV' A
#
# COMPACT_ATOMS: atom_id res chain seq x y z
N MET A 1 8.62 -17.34 1.83
CA MET A 1 9.11 -16.49 2.95
C MET A 1 8.06 -15.39 3.14
N TYR A 2 7.36 -15.36 4.27
CA TYR A 2 6.27 -14.40 4.50
C TYR A 2 6.83 -13.00 4.77
N GLY A 3 6.37 -11.98 4.04
CA GLY A 3 6.85 -10.59 4.18
C GLY A 3 6.71 -9.98 5.58
N TRP A 4 5.98 -10.63 6.48
CA TRP A 4 5.84 -10.26 7.89
C TRP A 4 7.17 -10.18 8.66
N SER A 5 8.19 -10.95 8.27
CA SER A 5 9.52 -10.86 8.90
C SER A 5 10.21 -9.50 8.65
N LEU A 6 9.77 -8.74 7.65
CA LEU A 6 10.28 -7.40 7.36
C LEU A 6 9.61 -6.30 8.20
N CYS A 7 8.58 -6.64 8.98
CA CYS A 7 7.79 -5.71 9.81
C CYS A 7 7.96 -5.94 11.33
N ALA A 8 8.99 -6.68 11.75
CA ALA A 8 9.12 -7.23 13.10
C ALA A 8 9.20 -6.19 14.25
N GLU A 9 9.63 -4.94 13.97
CA GLU A 9 9.83 -3.92 15.01
C GLU A 9 8.57 -3.07 15.31
N ASP A 10 7.65 -2.95 14.36
CA ASP A 10 6.35 -2.28 14.52
C ASP A 10 5.36 -2.79 13.46
N PRO A 11 4.69 -3.92 13.71
CA PRO A 11 3.81 -4.56 12.74
C PRO A 11 2.64 -3.66 12.30
N LEU A 12 2.17 -2.81 13.21
CA LEU A 12 1.00 -1.95 13.02
C LEU A 12 1.35 -0.63 12.31
N GLY A 13 2.56 -0.12 12.47
CA GLY A 13 3.09 1.02 11.71
C GLY A 13 3.65 0.66 10.33
N CYS A 14 4.01 -0.61 10.13
CA CYS A 14 4.62 -1.12 8.91
C CYS A 14 3.63 -1.35 7.76
N VAL A 15 2.41 -1.79 8.10
CA VAL A 15 1.35 -2.13 7.13
C VAL A 15 0.18 -1.15 7.29
N ARG A 16 -0.25 -0.55 6.19
CA ARG A 16 -1.39 0.39 6.18
C ARG A 16 -2.41 -0.01 5.13
N LEU A 17 -3.68 0.23 5.42
CA LEU A 17 -4.79 -0.01 4.50
C LEU A 17 -5.16 1.29 3.81
N TRP A 18 -5.27 1.30 2.49
CA TRP A 18 -5.74 2.44 1.72
C TRP A 18 -6.90 2.00 0.84
N ASN A 19 -8.10 2.55 1.06
CA ASN A 19 -9.25 2.27 0.21
C ASN A 19 -10.28 3.41 0.33
N SER A 20 -11.46 3.21 -0.24
CA SER A 20 -12.57 4.18 -0.17
C SER A 20 -13.26 4.23 1.19
N LEU A 21 -13.01 3.27 2.08
CA LEU A 21 -13.59 3.22 3.43
C LEU A 21 -12.73 3.99 4.44
N THR A 22 -11.45 4.21 4.15
CA THR A 22 -10.56 5.02 4.98
C THR A 22 -10.79 6.51 4.74
N SER A 23 -10.62 7.33 5.78
CA SER A 23 -10.84 8.77 5.65
C SER A 23 -9.82 9.41 4.69
N PRO A 24 -10.17 10.49 3.98
CA PRO A 24 -9.24 11.20 3.11
C PRO A 24 -7.96 11.64 3.84
N SER A 25 -8.11 12.14 5.07
CA SER A 25 -6.99 12.53 5.94
C SER A 25 -6.08 11.36 6.32
N TYR A 26 -6.64 10.17 6.51
CA TYR A 26 -5.86 8.96 6.77
C TYR A 26 -5.09 8.52 5.52
N ASN A 27 -5.73 8.61 4.36
CA ASN A 27 -5.15 8.25 3.07
C ASN A 27 -3.96 9.14 2.71
N GLU A 28 -4.10 10.46 2.85
CA GLU A 28 -3.01 11.42 2.68
C GLU A 28 -1.85 11.16 3.64
N LYS A 29 -2.15 10.94 4.92
CA LYS A 29 -1.13 10.61 5.93
C LYS A 29 -0.40 9.30 5.60
N THR A 30 -1.12 8.31 5.09
CA THR A 30 -0.55 7.02 4.68
C THR A 30 0.43 7.19 3.53
N LEU A 31 0.10 8.01 2.53
CA LEU A 31 1.00 8.34 1.42
C LEU A 31 2.23 9.11 1.90
N GLN A 32 2.06 10.11 2.77
CA GLN A 32 3.18 10.86 3.35
C GLN A 32 4.13 9.96 4.16
N LEU A 33 3.57 9.04 4.96
CA LEU A 33 4.35 8.07 5.72
C LEU A 33 5.11 7.12 4.79
N PHE A 34 4.47 6.61 3.74
CA PHE A 34 5.14 5.71 2.80
C PHE A 34 6.28 6.38 2.01
N GLN A 35 6.15 7.68 1.71
CA GLN A 35 7.20 8.43 1.03
C GLN A 35 8.39 8.75 1.95
N ASN A 36 8.12 9.14 3.21
CA ASN A 36 9.13 9.75 4.08
C ASN A 36 9.55 8.88 5.27
N ASN A 37 8.83 7.81 5.58
CA ASN A 37 9.08 6.96 6.74
C ASN A 37 9.56 5.57 6.30
N PRO A 38 10.84 5.21 6.53
CA PRO A 38 11.36 3.88 6.18
C PRO A 38 10.72 2.73 6.99
N ARG A 39 9.93 3.05 8.03
CA ARG A 39 9.17 2.08 8.81
C ARG A 39 7.85 1.67 8.16
N THR A 40 7.23 2.49 7.31
CA THR A 40 6.01 2.13 6.58
C THR A 40 6.40 1.48 5.26
N ARG A 41 6.22 0.16 5.15
CA ARG A 41 6.78 -0.65 4.05
C ARG A 41 5.74 -1.24 3.12
N VAL A 42 4.51 -1.41 3.59
CA VAL A 42 3.45 -2.06 2.82
C VAL A 42 2.17 -1.23 2.88
N ILE A 43 1.60 -0.95 1.70
CA ILE A 43 0.23 -0.46 1.58
C ILE A 43 -0.59 -1.57 0.94
N VAL A 44 -1.66 -1.96 1.62
CA VAL A 44 -2.71 -2.81 1.04
C VAL A 44 -3.77 -1.90 0.49
N ALA A 45 -4.10 -2.01 -0.79
CA ALA A 45 -5.07 -1.14 -1.40
C ALA A 45 -5.97 -1.84 -2.42
N SER A 46 -7.13 -1.24 -2.67
CA SER A 46 -8.04 -1.67 -3.74
C SER A 46 -7.64 -1.05 -5.09
N ILE A 47 -8.20 -1.56 -6.18
CA ILE A 47 -7.89 -1.16 -7.58
C ILE A 47 -7.93 0.37 -7.79
N ALA A 48 -8.82 1.06 -7.07
CA ALA A 48 -8.94 2.52 -7.10
C ALA A 48 -7.66 3.27 -6.68
N PHE A 49 -6.71 2.59 -6.02
CA PHE A 49 -5.43 3.14 -5.58
C PHE A 49 -4.41 3.31 -6.71
N GLY A 50 -4.45 2.47 -7.74
CA GLY A 50 -3.52 2.60 -8.87
C GLY A 50 -3.79 3.86 -9.71
N MET A 51 -5.04 4.33 -9.72
CA MET A 51 -5.46 5.46 -10.55
C MET A 51 -5.06 6.79 -9.91
N GLY A 52 -3.94 7.36 -10.36
CA GLY A 52 -3.52 8.73 -10.02
C GLY A 52 -2.50 8.83 -8.89
N MET A 53 -1.98 7.70 -8.40
CA MET A 53 -0.85 7.73 -7.48
C MET A 53 0.49 7.88 -8.21
N ASN A 54 1.31 8.81 -7.73
CA ASN A 54 2.71 8.93 -8.12
C ASN A 54 3.61 8.69 -6.90
N VAL A 55 3.77 7.42 -6.53
CA VAL A 55 4.64 7.01 -5.42
C VAL A 55 5.92 6.40 -5.98
N LYS A 56 7.01 7.18 -5.95
CA LYS A 56 8.28 6.83 -6.59
C LYS A 56 9.06 5.69 -5.89
N ASN A 57 8.66 5.32 -4.67
CA ASN A 57 9.40 4.38 -3.83
C ASN A 57 8.79 2.96 -3.81
N ILE A 58 7.90 2.63 -4.75
CA ILE A 58 7.34 1.28 -4.86
C ILE A 58 8.34 0.38 -5.60
N THR A 59 8.86 -0.64 -4.91
CA THR A 59 9.78 -1.62 -5.48
C THR A 59 9.09 -2.88 -5.97
N HIS A 60 7.93 -3.22 -5.39
CA HIS A 60 7.19 -4.43 -5.68
C HIS A 60 5.69 -4.12 -5.60
N SER A 61 4.91 -4.66 -6.56
CA SER A 61 3.44 -4.68 -6.55
C SER A 61 2.98 -6.13 -6.49
N ILE A 62 1.99 -6.43 -5.65
CA ILE A 62 1.41 -7.77 -5.52
C ILE A 62 -0.09 -7.63 -5.62
N ASN A 63 -0.68 -8.23 -6.66
CA ASN A 63 -2.12 -8.32 -6.82
C ASN A 63 -2.65 -9.47 -5.95
N LEU A 64 -3.51 -9.13 -4.97
CA LEU A 64 -4.18 -10.12 -4.13
C LEU A 64 -5.51 -10.50 -4.77
N GLY A 65 -5.53 -11.66 -5.43
CA GLY A 65 -6.70 -12.17 -6.16
C GLY A 65 -6.50 -12.14 -7.68
N ILE A 66 -7.47 -12.69 -8.41
CA ILE A 66 -7.51 -12.60 -9.87
C ILE A 66 -8.28 -11.32 -10.21
N PRO A 67 -7.67 -10.33 -10.87
CA PRO A 67 -8.38 -9.14 -11.30
C PRO A 67 -9.45 -9.50 -12.34
N ASP A 68 -10.55 -8.74 -12.35
CA ASP A 68 -11.68 -8.97 -13.26
C ASP A 68 -11.33 -8.76 -14.75
N SER A 69 -10.22 -8.07 -15.03
CA SER A 69 -9.69 -7.85 -16.38
C SER A 69 -8.16 -7.78 -16.38
N CYS A 70 -7.54 -8.10 -17.53
CA CYS A 70 -6.09 -7.95 -17.71
C CYS A 70 -5.63 -6.49 -17.55
N ASP A 71 -6.48 -5.53 -17.89
CA ASP A 71 -6.17 -4.09 -17.74
C ASP A 71 -6.08 -3.66 -16.27
N ALA A 72 -6.61 -4.45 -15.34
CA ALA A 72 -6.56 -4.18 -13.90
C ALA A 72 -5.34 -4.83 -13.20
N LEU A 73 -4.43 -5.47 -13.94
CA LEU A 73 -3.15 -5.95 -13.39
C LEU A 73 -2.18 -4.78 -13.20
N VAL A 74 -1.75 -4.53 -11.95
CA VAL A 74 -0.83 -3.45 -11.57
C VAL A 74 0.47 -3.97 -10.97
#